data_AF-A0A132MKK2-F1
#
_entry.id   AF-A0A132MKK2-F1
#
_cell.length_a   1.000
_cell.length_b   1.000
_cell.length_c   1.000
_cell.angle_alpha   90.00
_cell.angle_beta   90.00
_cell.angle_gamma   90.00
#
_symmetry.space_group_name_H-M   'P 1'
#
loop_
_entity.id
_entity.type
_entity.pdbx_description
1 polymer ?
#
loop_
_entity_poly.entity_id
_entity_poly.type
_entity_poly.pdbx_seq_one_letter_code
_entity_poly.pdbx_strand_id
1 'polypeptide(L)'
;MRLWLLTRVSVFLLVGASAWIFSGDANAKRPVPYLQRWAQWDWEHYQHIAQYGYFNPDHPGRVPLEAFFPGFPLLVRAVHVVVPDWVLAGLLVSFVAGAVAMVALRRLADLEAPGTGERAVLLLLLAPTAVFLAAGYTEALFLAFAIPAWLAARRGRWWLAGLLAGCSAVVRVSGLFLGCALVVEFLLGASGLLGRVRAGERVGRVLLQAPALAFPFLSTFAYAAYLHAKTGDWLAWQHAQEKGWYRRFMSPVDTFLNTWHAAVDGLYPTQFAWMFRIEILTVAVGVALTGWLLARRRWGEATWVGLQVVALGTSFWYFSVPRAALLWWPLWIGLAAWSRRRPGALTAYLVTVAPFMVVFTLAFSTGRWAG
;
A
#
# COMPACT_ATOMS: atom_id res chain seq x y z
N MET A 1 -16.89 6.43 9.45
CA MET A 1 -17.73 5.78 8.44
C MET A 1 -18.29 6.77 7.41
N ARG A 2 -18.90 7.89 7.82
CA ARG A 2 -19.42 8.92 6.88
C ARG A 2 -18.38 9.37 5.83
N LEU A 3 -17.17 9.74 6.26
CA LEU A 3 -16.08 10.12 5.34
C LEU A 3 -15.73 9.02 4.33
N TRP A 4 -15.66 7.75 4.78
CA TRP A 4 -15.38 6.62 3.90
C TRP A 4 -16.45 6.49 2.80
N LEU A 5 -17.72 6.48 3.19
CA LEU A 5 -18.83 6.33 2.25
C LEU A 5 -18.89 7.50 1.25
N LEU A 6 -18.83 8.74 1.73
CA LEU A 6 -18.89 9.93 0.87
C LEU A 6 -17.73 9.96 -0.13
N THR A 7 -16.51 9.72 0.34
CA THR A 7 -15.35 9.68 -0.57
C THR A 7 -15.43 8.53 -1.58
N ARG A 8 -15.97 7.36 -1.21
CA ARG A 8 -16.19 6.27 -2.18
C ARG A 8 -17.22 6.67 -3.22
N VAL A 9 -18.35 7.24 -2.83
CA VAL A 9 -19.34 7.79 -3.77
C VAL A 9 -18.69 8.79 -4.72
N SER A 10 -17.91 9.75 -4.20
CA SER A 10 -17.19 10.72 -5.03
C SER A 10 -16.24 10.06 -6.04
N VAL A 11 -15.45 9.08 -5.62
CA VAL A 11 -14.52 8.37 -6.52
C VAL A 11 -15.28 7.55 -7.56
N PHE A 12 -16.34 6.82 -7.18
CA PHE A 12 -17.17 6.06 -8.12
C PHE A 12 -17.87 6.96 -9.14
N LEU A 13 -18.35 8.14 -8.73
CA LEU A 13 -18.91 9.15 -9.63
C LEU A 13 -17.85 9.74 -10.56
N LEU A 14 -16.65 10.02 -10.07
CA LEU A 14 -15.54 10.54 -10.86
C LEU A 14 -15.10 9.54 -11.95
N VAL A 15 -14.97 8.26 -11.60
CA VAL A 15 -14.69 7.19 -12.56
C VAL A 15 -15.86 6.99 -13.53
N GLY A 16 -17.10 7.21 -13.06
CA GLY A 16 -18.28 7.23 -13.92
C GLY A 16 -18.20 8.34 -14.96
N ALA A 17 -17.90 9.56 -14.55
CA ALA A 17 -17.69 10.68 -15.46
C ALA A 17 -16.53 10.43 -16.43
N SER A 18 -15.46 9.78 -15.98
CA SER A 18 -14.34 9.46 -16.87
C SER A 18 -14.70 8.48 -17.97
N ALA A 19 -15.66 7.58 -17.72
CA ALA A 19 -16.24 6.68 -18.72
C ALA A 19 -16.80 7.40 -19.95
N TRP A 20 -17.41 8.56 -19.74
CA TRP A 20 -18.07 9.37 -20.76
C TRP A 20 -17.15 10.41 -21.39
N ILE A 21 -16.36 11.11 -20.57
CA ILE A 21 -15.61 12.30 -21.01
C ILE A 21 -14.23 11.92 -21.60
N PHE A 22 -13.61 10.87 -21.07
CA PHE A 22 -12.23 10.50 -21.44
C PHE A 22 -12.20 9.15 -22.16
N SER A 23 -12.93 9.03 -23.27
CA SER A 23 -12.75 7.93 -24.21
C SER A 23 -11.40 8.05 -24.92
N GLY A 24 -10.78 6.91 -25.24
CA GLY A 24 -9.55 6.90 -26.05
C GLY A 24 -9.77 7.29 -27.51
N ASP A 25 -11.03 7.25 -27.97
CA ASP A 25 -11.47 7.66 -29.30
C ASP A 25 -12.38 8.89 -29.18
N ALA A 26 -11.97 10.00 -29.81
CA ALA A 26 -12.69 11.26 -29.82
C ALA A 26 -14.03 11.19 -30.57
N ASN A 27 -14.22 10.19 -31.43
CA ASN A 27 -15.45 9.95 -32.18
C ASN A 27 -16.33 8.87 -31.55
N ALA A 28 -15.96 8.38 -30.36
CA ALA A 28 -16.74 7.35 -29.66
C ALA A 28 -18.17 7.84 -29.39
N LYS A 29 -19.15 7.13 -29.94
CA LYS A 29 -20.59 7.43 -29.73
C LYS A 29 -21.18 6.72 -28.51
N ARG A 30 -20.38 5.93 -27.81
CA ARG A 30 -20.77 5.17 -26.61
C ARG A 30 -19.67 5.27 -25.56
N PRO A 31 -20.02 5.37 -24.26
CA PRO A 31 -19.04 5.40 -23.19
C PRO A 31 -18.32 4.05 -23.08
N VAL A 32 -17.09 4.09 -22.56
CA VAL A 32 -16.39 2.86 -22.17
C VAL A 32 -17.19 2.20 -21.04
N PRO A 33 -17.42 0.87 -21.06
CA PRO A 33 -18.12 0.18 -19.98
C PRO A 33 -17.54 0.52 -18.60
N TYR A 34 -18.42 0.84 -17.65
CA TYR A 34 -18.03 1.38 -16.34
C TYR A 34 -17.01 0.50 -15.60
N LEU A 35 -17.25 -0.82 -15.55
CA LEU A 35 -16.35 -1.75 -14.86
C LEU A 35 -14.97 -1.85 -15.54
N GLN A 36 -14.88 -1.63 -16.85
CA GLN A 36 -13.58 -1.63 -17.54
C GLN A 36 -12.68 -0.48 -17.09
N ARG A 37 -13.25 0.62 -16.56
CA ARG A 37 -12.46 1.73 -15.98
C ARG A 37 -11.70 1.33 -14.71
N TRP A 38 -12.14 0.26 -14.06
CA TRP A 38 -11.48 -0.30 -12.88
C TRP A 38 -10.51 -1.42 -13.22
N ALA A 39 -10.67 -2.05 -14.39
CA ALA A 39 -9.84 -3.12 -14.89
C ALA A 39 -8.61 -2.57 -15.63
N GLN A 40 -7.65 -2.04 -14.89
CA GLN A 40 -6.46 -1.37 -15.43
C GLN A 40 -5.19 -1.95 -14.82
N TRP A 41 -4.09 -2.00 -15.59
CA TRP A 41 -2.74 -2.36 -15.12
C TRP A 41 -2.72 -3.68 -14.32
N ASP A 42 -2.17 -3.67 -13.10
CA ASP A 42 -2.03 -4.84 -12.21
C ASP A 42 -3.33 -5.63 -11.99
N TRP A 43 -4.51 -5.02 -12.18
CA TRP A 43 -5.78 -5.73 -12.13
C TRP A 43 -5.79 -6.98 -13.00
N GLU A 44 -5.26 -6.90 -14.22
CA GLU A 44 -5.25 -8.02 -15.17
C GLU A 44 -4.56 -9.25 -14.58
N HIS A 45 -3.44 -9.03 -13.87
CA HIS A 45 -2.69 -10.09 -13.20
C HIS A 45 -3.45 -10.64 -11.99
N TYR A 46 -4.03 -9.78 -11.15
CA TYR A 46 -4.83 -10.25 -10.00
C TYR A 46 -6.05 -11.05 -10.46
N GLN A 47 -6.77 -10.58 -11.48
CA GLN A 47 -7.91 -11.29 -12.03
C GLN A 47 -7.48 -12.63 -12.62
N HIS A 48 -6.39 -12.67 -13.39
CA HIS A 48 -5.92 -13.92 -13.98
C HIS A 48 -5.51 -14.95 -12.92
N ILE A 49 -4.78 -14.55 -11.88
CA ILE A 49 -4.43 -15.44 -10.77
C ILE A 49 -5.70 -15.94 -10.06
N ALA A 50 -6.68 -15.07 -9.84
CA ALA A 50 -7.93 -15.45 -9.20
C ALA A 50 -8.74 -16.48 -10.04
N GLN A 51 -8.74 -16.33 -11.36
CA GLN A 51 -9.45 -17.22 -12.30
C GLN A 51 -8.73 -18.54 -12.53
N TYR A 52 -7.42 -18.47 -12.81
CA TYR A 52 -6.67 -19.58 -13.41
C TYR A 52 -5.47 -20.03 -12.58
N GLY A 53 -5.07 -19.28 -11.55
CA GLY A 53 -3.85 -19.53 -10.79
C GLY A 53 -2.59 -18.96 -11.46
N TYR A 54 -1.43 -19.35 -10.94
CA TYR A 54 -0.13 -18.76 -11.30
C TYR A 54 0.50 -19.35 -12.57
N PHE A 55 0.24 -20.62 -12.87
CA PHE A 55 0.99 -21.39 -13.86
C PHE A 55 0.12 -21.85 -15.04
N ASN A 56 -0.92 -21.07 -15.37
CA ASN A 56 -1.70 -21.33 -16.58
C ASN A 56 -0.88 -20.92 -17.83
N PRO A 57 -0.62 -21.84 -18.78
CA PRO A 57 0.15 -21.53 -20.00
C PRO A 57 -0.54 -20.50 -20.92
N ASP A 58 -1.86 -20.33 -20.82
CA ASP A 58 -2.64 -19.40 -21.64
C ASP A 58 -2.65 -17.96 -21.06
N HIS A 59 -1.75 -17.65 -20.12
CA HIS A 59 -1.64 -16.30 -19.58
C HIS A 59 -1.22 -15.30 -20.67
N PRO A 60 -2.08 -14.31 -21.02
CA PRO A 60 -1.77 -13.36 -22.09
C PRO A 60 -0.75 -12.29 -21.66
N GLY A 61 -0.42 -12.22 -20.37
CA GLY A 61 0.44 -11.17 -19.83
C GLY A 61 1.92 -11.40 -20.13
N ARG A 62 2.61 -10.31 -20.47
CA ARG A 62 4.03 -10.30 -20.83
C ARG A 62 4.99 -10.42 -19.64
N VAL A 63 4.47 -10.32 -18.41
CA VAL A 63 5.26 -10.35 -17.17
C VAL A 63 4.91 -11.56 -16.29
N PRO A 64 5.85 -12.10 -15.50
CA PRO A 64 5.61 -13.31 -14.70
C PRO A 64 4.67 -13.03 -13.51
N LEU A 65 3.67 -13.89 -13.31
CA LEU A 65 2.62 -13.73 -12.29
C LEU A 65 3.13 -13.94 -10.87
N GLU A 66 4.24 -14.66 -10.71
CA GLU A 66 4.89 -14.97 -9.44
C GLU A 66 5.23 -13.71 -8.63
N ALA A 67 5.40 -12.57 -9.32
CA ALA A 67 5.61 -11.25 -8.72
C ALA A 67 4.47 -10.79 -7.79
N PHE A 68 3.25 -11.30 -7.99
CA PHE A 68 2.06 -10.91 -7.23
C PHE A 68 1.79 -11.89 -6.08
N PHE A 69 1.54 -11.35 -4.89
CA PHE A 69 1.25 -12.15 -3.70
C PHE A 69 -0.19 -12.70 -3.71
N PRO A 70 -0.43 -13.89 -3.12
CA PRO A 70 -1.66 -14.65 -3.36
C PRO A 70 -2.88 -14.15 -2.57
N GLY A 71 -2.69 -13.38 -1.50
CA GLY A 71 -3.77 -13.07 -0.54
C GLY A 71 -4.95 -12.31 -1.15
N PHE A 72 -4.68 -11.32 -1.99
CA PHE A 72 -5.74 -10.57 -2.68
C PHE A 72 -6.48 -11.40 -3.74
N PRO A 73 -5.81 -12.01 -4.74
CA PRO A 73 -6.52 -12.78 -5.77
C PRO A 73 -7.28 -14.00 -5.21
N LEU A 74 -6.76 -14.66 -4.17
CA LEU A 74 -7.51 -15.75 -3.50
C LEU A 74 -8.79 -15.25 -2.83
N LEU A 75 -8.75 -14.07 -2.18
CA LEU A 75 -9.95 -13.49 -1.59
C LEU A 75 -10.94 -13.03 -2.65
N VAL A 76 -10.48 -12.45 -3.75
CA VAL A 76 -11.34 -12.12 -4.91
C VAL A 76 -12.02 -13.37 -5.45
N ARG A 77 -11.29 -14.48 -5.61
CA ARG A 77 -11.88 -15.77 -6.02
C ARG A 77 -12.96 -16.26 -5.05
N ALA A 78 -12.74 -16.14 -3.74
CA ALA A 78 -13.74 -16.53 -2.75
C ALA A 78 -15.00 -15.64 -2.83
N VAL A 79 -14.84 -14.33 -2.98
CA VAL A 79 -15.97 -13.39 -3.14
C VAL A 79 -16.70 -13.61 -4.47
N HIS A 80 -15.99 -14.00 -5.52
CA HIS A 80 -16.58 -14.26 -6.83
C HIS A 80 -17.63 -15.39 -6.81
N VAL A 81 -17.56 -16.31 -5.84
CA VAL A 81 -18.57 -17.37 -5.65
C VAL A 81 -19.97 -16.80 -5.44
N VAL A 82 -20.07 -15.63 -4.79
CA VAL A 82 -21.35 -14.96 -4.50
C VAL A 82 -21.58 -13.70 -5.36
N VAL A 83 -20.51 -13.10 -5.90
CA VAL A 83 -20.57 -11.97 -6.83
C VAL A 83 -19.95 -12.42 -8.17
N PRO A 84 -20.75 -12.90 -9.14
CA PRO A 84 -20.25 -13.53 -10.37
C PRO A 84 -19.76 -12.52 -11.41
N ASP A 85 -19.04 -11.49 -10.96
CA ASP A 85 -18.29 -10.54 -11.78
C ASP A 85 -16.95 -10.26 -11.07
N TRP A 86 -15.84 -10.55 -11.73
CA TRP A 86 -14.52 -10.47 -11.12
C TRP A 86 -14.16 -9.05 -10.69
N VAL A 87 -14.46 -8.05 -11.52
CA VAL A 87 -14.16 -6.64 -11.22
C VAL A 87 -14.96 -6.19 -10.01
N LEU A 88 -16.26 -6.51 -9.98
CA LEU A 88 -17.12 -6.16 -8.86
C LEU A 88 -16.71 -6.88 -7.58
N ALA A 89 -16.29 -8.15 -7.65
CA ALA A 89 -15.73 -8.87 -6.51
C ALA A 89 -14.47 -8.19 -5.97
N GLY A 90 -13.55 -7.76 -6.86
CA GLY A 90 -12.36 -6.98 -6.50
C GLY A 90 -12.70 -5.64 -5.83
N LEU A 91 -13.64 -4.88 -6.40
CA LEU A 91 -14.12 -3.62 -5.83
C LEU A 91 -14.77 -3.82 -4.46
N LEU A 92 -15.55 -4.90 -4.29
CA LEU A 92 -16.20 -5.21 -3.02
C LEU A 92 -15.19 -5.56 -1.93
N VAL A 93 -14.15 -6.35 -2.26
CA VAL A 93 -13.03 -6.64 -1.36
C VAL A 93 -12.37 -5.33 -0.90
N SER A 94 -12.00 -4.45 -1.83
CA SER A 94 -11.39 -3.16 -1.50
C SER A 94 -12.32 -2.25 -0.71
N PHE A 95 -13.62 -2.25 -1.02
CA PHE A 95 -14.61 -1.44 -0.32
C PHE A 95 -14.73 -1.82 1.17
N VAL A 96 -14.84 -3.12 1.45
CA VAL A 96 -14.96 -3.64 2.83
C VAL A 96 -13.64 -3.47 3.57
N ALA A 97 -12.53 -3.85 2.94
CA ALA A 97 -11.20 -3.72 3.53
C ALA A 97 -10.84 -2.27 3.85
N GLY A 98 -11.12 -1.35 2.92
CA GLY A 98 -10.89 0.08 3.12
C GLY A 98 -11.70 0.64 4.29
N ALA A 99 -12.95 0.21 4.49
CA ALA A 99 -13.73 0.59 5.66
C ALA A 99 -13.07 0.15 6.97
N VAL A 100 -12.58 -1.10 7.04
CA VAL A 100 -11.84 -1.63 8.19
C VAL A 100 -10.56 -0.82 8.43
N ALA A 101 -9.78 -0.57 7.38
CA ALA A 101 -8.56 0.23 7.45
C ALA A 101 -8.83 1.65 7.98
N MET A 102 -9.91 2.31 7.55
CA MET A 102 -10.24 3.67 8.00
C MET A 102 -10.67 3.70 9.47
N VAL A 103 -11.43 2.70 9.94
CA VAL A 103 -11.79 2.59 11.35
C VAL A 103 -10.53 2.36 12.20
N ALA A 104 -9.64 1.49 11.74
CA ALA A 104 -8.39 1.20 12.41
C ALA A 104 -7.45 2.42 12.45
N LEU A 105 -7.31 3.15 11.33
CA LEU A 105 -6.48 4.35 11.23
C LEU A 105 -6.99 5.44 12.16
N ARG A 106 -8.31 5.69 12.19
CA ARG A 106 -8.90 6.65 13.13
C ARG A 106 -8.53 6.30 14.58
N ARG A 107 -8.71 5.03 14.96
CA ARG A 107 -8.42 4.56 16.33
C ARG A 107 -6.94 4.64 16.67
N LEU A 108 -6.06 4.32 15.72
CA LEU A 108 -4.62 4.41 15.90
C LEU A 108 -4.16 5.87 16.03
N ALA A 109 -4.66 6.73 15.15
CA ALA A 109 -4.39 8.17 15.19
C ALA A 109 -4.84 8.80 16.52
N ASP A 110 -6.05 8.49 17.00
CA ASP A 110 -6.54 9.00 18.29
C ASP A 110 -5.78 8.41 19.49
N LEU A 111 -5.22 7.20 19.36
CA LEU A 111 -4.35 6.60 20.37
C LEU A 111 -3.01 7.34 20.46
N GLU A 112 -2.42 7.72 19.32
CA GLU A 112 -1.08 8.34 19.27
C GLU A 112 -1.11 9.87 19.40
N ALA A 113 -2.18 10.50 18.94
CA ALA A 113 -2.41 11.93 18.97
C ALA A 113 -3.92 12.21 19.16
N PRO A 114 -4.40 12.35 20.39
CA PRO A 114 -5.83 12.45 20.70
C PRO A 114 -6.58 13.53 19.90
N GLY A 115 -7.69 13.13 19.29
CA GLY A 115 -8.58 14.01 18.51
C GLY A 115 -8.01 14.36 17.14
N THR A 116 -7.15 13.51 16.56
CA THR A 116 -6.63 13.65 15.19
C THR A 116 -7.20 12.60 14.24
N GLY A 117 -7.96 11.60 14.74
CA GLY A 117 -8.31 10.42 13.96
C GLY A 117 -9.17 10.68 12.73
N GLU A 118 -10.15 11.58 12.82
CA GLU A 118 -10.95 11.93 11.63
C GLU A 118 -10.12 12.67 10.58
N ARG A 119 -9.16 13.51 11.01
CA ARG A 119 -8.27 14.23 10.10
C ARG A 119 -7.27 13.29 9.43
N ALA A 120 -6.72 12.31 10.16
CA ALA A 120 -5.82 11.32 9.58
C ALA A 120 -6.50 10.51 8.48
N VAL A 121 -7.75 10.09 8.72
CA VAL A 121 -8.58 9.43 7.70
C VAL A 121 -8.83 10.37 6.51
N LEU A 122 -9.28 11.60 6.75
CA LEU A 122 -9.56 12.55 5.68
C LEU A 122 -8.33 12.80 4.78
N LEU A 123 -7.16 13.01 5.39
CA LEU A 123 -5.91 13.26 4.66
C LEU A 123 -5.51 12.04 3.80
N LEU A 124 -5.58 10.81 4.35
CA LEU A 124 -5.31 9.60 3.56
C LEU A 124 -6.30 9.46 2.39
N LEU A 125 -7.60 9.67 2.64
CA LEU A 125 -8.63 9.47 1.61
C LEU A 125 -8.58 10.50 0.48
N LEU A 126 -7.87 11.60 0.68
CA LEU A 126 -7.62 12.66 -0.30
C LEU A 126 -6.16 12.71 -0.76
N ALA A 127 -5.36 11.69 -0.41
CA ALA A 127 -4.02 11.54 -0.93
C ALA A 127 -4.05 11.35 -2.46
N PRO A 128 -3.01 11.76 -3.21
CA PRO A 128 -3.02 11.69 -4.67
C PRO A 128 -3.38 10.30 -5.20
N THR A 129 -2.80 9.25 -4.63
CA THR A 129 -3.00 7.86 -5.07
C THR A 129 -4.20 7.16 -4.40
N ALA A 130 -5.10 7.88 -3.70
CA ALA A 130 -6.18 7.26 -2.92
C ALA A 130 -7.19 6.44 -3.75
N VAL A 131 -7.17 6.53 -5.08
CA VAL A 131 -7.91 5.64 -6.00
C VAL A 131 -7.61 4.17 -5.75
N PHE A 132 -6.38 3.81 -5.36
CA PHE A 132 -6.00 2.42 -5.05
C PHE A 132 -6.63 1.88 -3.75
N LEU A 133 -7.25 2.75 -2.94
CA LEU A 133 -8.10 2.31 -1.83
C LEU A 133 -9.51 1.92 -2.29
N ALA A 134 -9.91 2.28 -3.51
CA ALA A 134 -11.19 1.94 -4.12
C ALA A 134 -11.06 0.86 -5.21
N ALA A 135 -9.99 0.91 -6.02
CA ALA A 135 -9.72 -0.08 -7.05
C ALA A 135 -9.55 -1.49 -6.48
N GLY A 136 -9.84 -2.52 -7.28
CA GLY A 136 -9.66 -3.93 -6.93
C GLY A 136 -8.18 -4.31 -6.80
N TYR A 137 -7.50 -3.75 -5.81
CA TYR A 137 -6.05 -3.76 -5.64
C TYR A 137 -5.67 -4.11 -4.20
N THR A 138 -4.39 -4.38 -3.97
CA THR A 138 -3.90 -4.92 -2.69
C THR A 138 -3.84 -3.89 -1.57
N GLU A 139 -3.79 -2.59 -1.86
CA GLU A 139 -3.55 -1.51 -0.88
C GLU A 139 -4.60 -1.49 0.24
N ALA A 140 -5.89 -1.53 -0.11
CA ALA A 140 -6.99 -1.50 0.86
C ALA A 140 -6.95 -2.73 1.79
N LEU A 141 -6.79 -3.92 1.21
CA LEU A 141 -6.72 -5.19 1.95
C LEU A 141 -5.48 -5.27 2.83
N PHE A 142 -4.34 -4.81 2.33
CA PHE A 142 -3.10 -4.73 3.10
C PHE A 142 -3.28 -3.84 4.33
N LEU A 143 -3.82 -2.63 4.15
CA LEU A 143 -4.05 -1.69 5.27
C LEU A 143 -5.08 -2.21 6.28
N ALA A 144 -6.09 -2.95 5.82
CA ALA A 144 -7.11 -3.57 6.66
C ALA A 144 -6.53 -4.60 7.64
N PHE A 145 -5.36 -5.17 7.32
CA PHE A 145 -4.62 -6.04 8.24
C PHE A 145 -3.49 -5.29 8.96
N ALA A 146 -2.70 -4.50 8.23
CA ALA A 146 -1.51 -3.83 8.75
C ALA A 146 -1.81 -2.81 9.86
N ILE A 147 -2.82 -1.95 9.67
CA ILE A 147 -3.14 -0.92 10.68
C ILE A 147 -3.73 -1.56 11.95
N PRO A 148 -4.67 -2.52 11.87
CA PRO A 148 -5.08 -3.31 13.04
C PRO A 148 -3.94 -4.08 13.71
N ALA A 149 -2.99 -4.64 12.94
CA ALA A 149 -1.81 -5.29 13.50
C ALA A 149 -0.98 -4.32 14.36
N TRP A 150 -0.69 -3.13 13.80
CA TRP A 150 0.04 -2.08 14.51
C TRP A 150 -0.73 -1.58 15.74
N LEU A 151 -2.04 -1.37 15.62
CA LEU A 151 -2.90 -0.97 16.73
C LEU A 151 -2.94 -2.03 17.85
N ALA A 152 -2.93 -3.32 17.49
CA ALA A 152 -2.85 -4.42 18.45
C ALA A 152 -1.50 -4.42 19.18
N ALA A 153 -0.40 -4.21 18.46
CA ALA A 153 0.95 -4.09 19.03
C ALA A 153 1.05 -2.90 20.00
N ARG A 154 0.54 -1.73 19.61
CA ARG A 154 0.46 -0.55 20.50
C ARG A 154 -0.32 -0.82 21.79
N ARG A 155 -1.25 -1.78 21.77
CA ARG A 155 -2.05 -2.21 22.94
C ARG A 155 -1.47 -3.45 23.65
N GLY A 156 -0.27 -3.91 23.27
CA GLY A 156 0.37 -5.09 23.85
C GLY A 156 -0.27 -6.43 23.49
N ARG A 157 -1.17 -6.48 22.49
CA ARG A 157 -1.84 -7.70 22.02
C ARG A 157 -1.04 -8.35 20.91
N TRP A 158 0.14 -8.85 21.25
CA TRP A 158 1.16 -9.27 20.27
C TRP A 158 0.76 -10.48 19.41
N TRP A 159 -0.01 -11.44 19.94
CA TRP A 159 -0.55 -12.56 19.13
C TRP A 159 -1.49 -12.09 18.02
N LEU A 160 -2.40 -11.15 18.34
CA LEU A 160 -3.28 -10.54 17.35
C LEU A 160 -2.48 -9.69 16.35
N ALA A 161 -1.48 -8.95 16.83
CA ALA A 161 -0.59 -8.17 15.98
C ALA A 161 0.16 -9.05 14.97
N GLY A 162 0.75 -10.14 15.44
CA GLY A 162 1.44 -11.13 14.62
C GLY A 162 0.50 -11.75 13.58
N LEU A 163 -0.69 -12.19 13.99
CA LEU A 163 -1.64 -12.88 13.10
C LEU A 163 -2.06 -11.95 11.95
N LEU A 164 -2.45 -10.73 12.29
CA LEU A 164 -2.85 -9.72 11.30
C LEU A 164 -1.67 -9.31 10.41
N ALA A 165 -0.46 -9.19 10.96
CA ALA A 165 0.74 -8.94 10.16
C ALA A 165 1.04 -10.10 9.20
N GLY A 166 0.84 -11.36 9.64
CA GLY A 166 0.83 -12.56 8.81
C GLY A 166 -0.12 -12.43 7.63
N CYS A 167 -1.40 -12.13 7.89
CA CYS A 167 -2.39 -11.89 6.83
C CYS A 167 -1.95 -10.78 5.87
N SER A 168 -1.38 -9.69 6.35
CA SER A 168 -0.87 -8.60 5.49
C SER A 168 0.29 -9.05 4.59
N ALA A 169 1.15 -9.95 5.09
CA ALA A 169 2.31 -10.49 4.38
C ALA A 169 1.94 -11.52 3.30
N VAL A 170 0.74 -12.13 3.39
CA VAL A 170 0.18 -12.93 2.29
C VAL A 170 -0.37 -12.02 1.17
N VAL A 171 -0.68 -10.75 1.46
CA VAL A 171 -1.26 -9.80 0.49
C VAL A 171 -0.17 -9.03 -0.27
N ARG A 172 0.94 -8.66 0.40
CA ARG A 172 2.07 -7.94 -0.21
C ARG A 172 3.39 -8.26 0.49
N VAL A 173 4.51 -8.18 -0.25
CA VAL A 173 5.87 -8.26 0.32
C VAL A 173 6.12 -7.21 1.41
N SER A 174 5.44 -6.06 1.36
CA SER A 174 5.50 -5.03 2.39
C SER A 174 5.15 -5.57 3.79
N GLY A 175 4.41 -6.68 3.91
CA GLY A 175 4.15 -7.32 5.20
C GLY A 175 5.41 -7.84 5.91
N LEU A 176 6.49 -8.14 5.18
CA LEU A 176 7.80 -8.42 5.77
C LEU A 176 8.38 -7.18 6.47
N PHE A 177 8.29 -6.01 5.84
CA PHE A 177 8.75 -4.76 6.44
C PHE A 177 7.92 -4.40 7.68
N LEU A 178 6.63 -4.71 7.68
CA LEU A 178 5.79 -4.61 8.88
C LEU A 178 6.25 -5.60 9.95
N GLY A 179 6.60 -6.83 9.59
CA GLY A 179 7.20 -7.81 10.51
C GLY A 179 8.45 -7.27 11.20
N CYS A 180 9.39 -6.71 10.44
CA CYS A 180 10.58 -6.06 10.98
C CYS A 180 10.23 -4.88 11.90
N ALA A 181 9.30 -4.03 11.48
CA ALA A 181 8.82 -2.90 12.29
C ALA A 181 8.19 -3.37 13.62
N LEU A 182 7.44 -4.47 13.61
CA LEU A 182 6.85 -5.07 14.80
C LEU A 182 7.90 -5.70 15.71
N VAL A 183 8.97 -6.28 15.17
CA VAL A 183 10.11 -6.74 15.97
C VAL A 183 10.76 -5.57 16.69
N VAL A 184 11.02 -4.46 15.98
CA VAL A 184 11.59 -3.25 16.58
C VAL A 184 10.65 -2.65 17.62
N GLU A 185 9.35 -2.57 17.34
CA GLU A 185 8.33 -2.09 18.29
C GLU A 185 8.19 -3.03 19.49
N PHE A 186 8.34 -4.34 19.31
CA PHE A 186 8.32 -5.31 20.39
C PHE A 186 9.53 -5.12 21.30
N LEU A 187 10.71 -4.85 20.75
CA LEU A 187 11.89 -4.65 21.59
C LEU A 187 11.85 -3.29 22.29
N LEU A 188 11.56 -2.22 21.57
CA LEU A 188 11.80 -0.84 22.00
C LEU A 188 10.54 -0.07 22.42
N GLY A 189 9.35 -0.53 22.03
CA GLY A 189 8.09 0.15 22.27
C GLY A 189 7.64 0.13 23.74
N ALA A 190 6.79 1.08 24.11
CA ALA A 190 6.23 1.19 25.47
C ALA A 190 5.42 -0.06 25.87
N SER A 191 4.70 -0.65 24.91
CA SER A 191 3.93 -1.88 25.08
C SER A 191 4.75 -3.15 24.77
N GLY A 192 6.04 -2.99 24.48
CA GLY A 192 7.00 -4.04 24.17
C GLY A 192 7.83 -4.48 25.38
N LEU A 193 8.89 -5.23 25.13
CA LEU A 193 9.84 -5.79 26.08
C LEU A 193 10.45 -4.72 26.99
N LEU A 194 11.20 -3.75 26.45
CA LEU A 194 11.88 -2.76 27.29
C LEU A 194 10.87 -1.90 28.08
N GLY A 195 9.75 -1.51 27.45
CA GLY A 195 8.71 -0.72 28.12
C GLY A 195 8.05 -1.46 29.28
N ARG A 196 7.62 -2.70 29.06
CA ARG A 196 6.93 -3.51 30.09
C ARG A 196 7.85 -3.98 31.20
N VAL A 197 9.12 -4.29 30.89
CA VAL A 197 10.12 -4.64 31.91
C VAL A 197 10.42 -3.43 32.80
N ARG A 198 10.53 -2.22 32.24
CA ARG A 198 10.64 -0.98 33.02
C ARG A 198 9.41 -0.71 33.89
N ALA A 199 8.24 -1.18 33.46
CA ALA A 199 6.99 -1.13 34.24
C ALA A 199 6.87 -2.26 35.28
N GLY A 200 7.91 -3.07 35.49
CA GLY A 200 7.97 -4.10 36.52
C GLY A 200 7.50 -5.50 36.09
N GLU A 201 7.20 -5.72 34.81
CA GLU A 201 6.84 -7.05 34.32
C GLU A 201 8.06 -7.98 34.18
N ARG A 202 7.86 -9.26 34.50
CA ARG A 202 8.89 -10.29 34.33
C ARG A 202 9.20 -10.50 32.84
N VAL A 203 10.48 -10.37 32.48
CA VAL A 203 11.02 -10.57 31.12
C VAL A 203 10.45 -11.83 30.45
N GLY A 204 10.45 -12.96 31.15
CA GLY A 204 9.94 -14.23 30.61
C GLY A 204 8.49 -14.19 30.15
N ARG A 205 7.60 -13.46 30.86
CA ARG A 205 6.18 -13.34 30.47
C ARG A 205 6.01 -12.54 29.18
N VAL A 206 6.86 -11.54 28.96
CA VAL A 206 6.82 -10.74 27.74
C VAL A 206 7.39 -11.54 26.56
N LEU A 207 8.49 -12.28 26.77
CA LEU A 207 9.11 -13.12 25.75
C LEU A 207 8.23 -14.27 25.25
N LEU A 208 7.27 -14.76 26.05
CA LEU A 208 6.26 -15.73 25.59
C LEU A 208 5.42 -15.23 24.40
N GLN A 209 5.42 -13.93 24.13
CA GLN A 209 4.69 -13.33 23.02
C GLN A 209 5.56 -13.13 21.77
N ALA A 210 6.89 -13.29 21.88
CA ALA A 210 7.82 -13.15 20.75
C ALA A 210 7.53 -14.11 19.58
N PRO A 211 7.07 -15.37 19.77
CA PRO A 211 6.74 -16.25 18.65
C PRO A 211 5.66 -15.70 17.71
N ALA A 212 4.79 -14.81 18.19
CA ALA A 212 3.79 -14.15 17.34
C ALA A 212 4.43 -13.34 16.20
N LEU A 213 5.65 -12.83 16.40
CA LEU A 213 6.37 -12.01 15.42
C LEU A 213 6.85 -12.84 14.22
N ALA A 214 6.85 -14.17 14.31
CA ALA A 214 7.24 -15.05 13.21
C ALA A 214 6.20 -15.11 12.09
N PHE A 215 4.92 -14.86 12.38
CA PHE A 215 3.82 -15.02 11.42
C PHE A 215 3.97 -14.26 10.07
N PRO A 216 4.36 -12.97 10.00
CA PRO A 216 4.62 -12.31 8.72
C PRO A 216 5.74 -12.99 7.92
N PHE A 217 6.82 -13.43 8.58
CA PHE A 217 7.94 -14.11 7.92
C PHE A 217 7.54 -15.50 7.42
N LEU A 218 6.82 -16.27 8.24
CA LEU A 218 6.29 -17.58 7.87
C LEU A 218 5.32 -17.49 6.68
N SER A 219 4.49 -16.44 6.63
CA SER A 219 3.54 -16.22 5.55
C SER A 219 4.25 -15.99 4.21
N THR A 220 5.28 -15.13 4.19
CA THR A 220 6.06 -14.89 2.97
C THR A 220 6.93 -16.10 2.61
N PHE A 221 7.52 -16.77 3.60
CA PHE A 221 8.28 -18.00 3.37
C PHE A 221 7.40 -19.10 2.78
N ALA A 222 6.17 -19.28 3.25
CA ALA A 222 5.24 -20.25 2.70
C ALA A 222 4.95 -19.98 1.21
N TYR A 223 4.82 -18.71 0.80
CA TYR A 223 4.66 -18.37 -0.60
C TYR A 223 5.93 -18.65 -1.41
N ALA A 224 7.11 -18.30 -0.89
CA ALA A 224 8.38 -18.63 -1.53
C ALA A 224 8.59 -20.14 -1.68
N ALA A 225 8.23 -20.93 -0.67
CA ALA A 225 8.27 -22.38 -0.71
C ALA A 225 7.28 -22.97 -1.72
N TYR A 226 6.07 -22.41 -1.82
CA TYR A 226 5.11 -22.76 -2.86
C TYR A 226 5.67 -22.52 -4.27
N LEU A 227 6.29 -21.35 -4.49
CA LEU A 227 6.94 -21.04 -5.77
C LEU A 227 8.09 -22.01 -6.05
N HIS A 228 8.99 -22.23 -5.09
CA HIS A 228 10.09 -23.17 -5.23
C HIS A 228 9.61 -24.58 -5.57
N ALA A 229 8.55 -25.07 -4.93
CA ALA A 229 7.97 -26.38 -5.23
C ALA A 229 7.40 -26.49 -6.66
N LYS A 230 7.09 -25.35 -7.31
CA LYS A 230 6.54 -25.30 -8.67
C LYS A 230 7.57 -24.96 -9.74
N THR A 231 8.58 -24.16 -9.41
CA THR A 231 9.58 -23.65 -10.37
C THR A 231 10.98 -24.21 -10.14
N GLY A 232 11.26 -24.82 -9.00
CA GLY A 232 12.60 -25.21 -8.57
C GLY A 232 13.46 -24.05 -8.05
N ASP A 233 12.91 -22.83 -7.94
CA ASP A 233 13.66 -21.61 -7.67
C ASP A 233 13.13 -20.87 -6.43
N TRP A 234 13.99 -20.73 -5.40
CA TRP A 234 13.67 -19.99 -4.17
C TRP A 234 13.54 -18.48 -4.38
N LEU A 235 14.15 -17.95 -5.45
CA LEU A 235 14.14 -16.54 -5.81
C LEU A 235 13.15 -16.23 -6.93
N ALA A 236 12.23 -17.14 -7.26
CA ALA A 236 11.27 -16.99 -8.35
C ALA A 236 10.48 -15.67 -8.28
N TRP A 237 10.09 -15.23 -7.08
CA TRP A 237 9.43 -13.93 -6.89
C TRP A 237 10.35 -12.75 -7.28
N GLN A 238 11.62 -12.78 -6.88
CA GLN A 238 12.59 -11.73 -7.19
C GLN A 238 12.91 -11.70 -8.69
N HIS A 239 13.13 -12.86 -9.30
CA HIS A 239 13.33 -12.95 -10.76
C HIS A 239 12.11 -12.46 -11.55
N ALA A 240 10.89 -12.72 -11.05
CA ALA A 240 9.68 -12.17 -11.64
C ALA A 240 9.61 -10.63 -11.54
N GLN A 241 9.98 -10.07 -10.39
CA GLN A 241 10.07 -8.62 -10.19
C GLN A 241 11.13 -7.97 -11.10
N GLU A 242 12.28 -8.61 -11.29
CA GLU A 242 13.33 -8.18 -12.20
C GLU A 242 12.89 -8.21 -13.66
N LYS A 243 12.25 -9.31 -14.09
CA LYS A 243 11.79 -9.45 -15.47
C LYS A 243 10.64 -8.52 -15.81
N GLY A 244 9.72 -8.28 -14.88
CA GLY A 244 8.54 -7.45 -15.12
C GLY A 244 8.78 -5.94 -14.98
N TRP A 245 9.63 -5.53 -14.03
CA TRP A 245 9.79 -4.12 -13.66
C TRP A 245 11.25 -3.68 -13.45
N TYR A 246 12.21 -4.49 -13.88
CA TYR A 246 13.65 -4.22 -13.74
C TYR A 246 14.07 -3.99 -12.27
N ARG A 247 13.36 -4.59 -11.31
CA ARG A 247 13.66 -4.44 -9.87
C ARG A 247 14.89 -5.25 -9.45
N ARG A 248 16.06 -4.78 -9.84
CA ARG A 248 17.37 -5.26 -9.37
C ARG A 248 17.97 -4.26 -8.39
N PHE A 249 18.80 -4.76 -7.49
CA PHE A 249 19.54 -3.89 -6.58
C PHE A 249 20.44 -2.92 -7.37
N MET A 250 20.37 -1.65 -6.99
CA MET A 250 21.26 -0.59 -7.47
C MET A 250 21.67 0.32 -6.33
N SER A 251 22.77 1.06 -6.53
CA SER A 251 23.10 2.13 -5.60
C SER A 251 21.98 3.19 -5.59
N PRO A 252 21.73 3.86 -4.45
CA PRO A 252 20.72 4.91 -4.38
C PRO A 252 21.02 6.10 -5.29
N VAL A 253 22.30 6.32 -5.63
CA VAL A 253 22.73 7.36 -6.58
C VAL A 253 22.31 6.98 -8.00
N ASP A 254 22.61 5.76 -8.44
CA ASP A 254 22.22 5.29 -9.78
C ASP A 254 20.70 5.25 -9.92
N THR A 255 20.00 4.80 -8.88
CA THR A 255 18.53 4.79 -8.83
C THR A 255 17.96 6.20 -9.03
N PHE A 256 18.52 7.18 -8.31
CA PHE A 256 18.13 8.57 -8.43
C PHE A 256 18.41 9.11 -9.83
N LEU A 257 19.61 8.89 -10.37
CA LEU A 257 19.98 9.37 -11.71
C LEU A 257 19.12 8.75 -12.81
N ASN A 258 18.87 7.44 -12.76
CA ASN A 258 17.98 6.76 -13.70
C ASN A 258 16.56 7.34 -13.65
N THR A 259 16.05 7.62 -12.44
CA THR A 259 14.73 8.22 -12.25
C THR A 259 14.69 9.68 -12.68
N TRP A 260 15.77 10.43 -12.44
CA TRP A 260 15.93 11.83 -12.85
C TRP A 260 15.95 11.97 -14.36
N HIS A 261 16.81 11.22 -15.05
CA HIS A 261 16.88 11.20 -16.52
C HIS A 261 15.53 10.81 -17.12
N ALA A 262 14.85 9.82 -16.54
CA ALA A 262 13.50 9.44 -16.97
C ALA A 262 12.45 10.56 -16.79
N ALA A 263 12.66 11.47 -15.84
CA ALA A 263 11.77 12.58 -15.53
C ALA A 263 12.01 13.85 -16.37
N VAL A 264 13.22 14.08 -16.88
CA VAL A 264 13.62 15.37 -17.47
C VAL A 264 14.21 15.31 -18.87
N ASP A 265 14.84 14.21 -19.29
CA ASP A 265 15.60 14.15 -20.54
C ASP A 265 14.74 13.87 -21.79
N GLY A 266 13.42 13.76 -21.64
CA GLY A 266 12.51 13.44 -22.73
C GLY A 266 12.60 11.98 -23.22
N LEU A 267 13.19 11.09 -22.42
CA LEU A 267 13.35 9.66 -22.75
C LEU A 267 12.03 8.87 -22.73
N TYR A 268 11.01 9.37 -22.02
CA TYR A 268 9.73 8.71 -21.84
C TYR A 268 8.56 9.62 -22.24
N PRO A 269 7.39 9.04 -22.58
CA PRO A 269 6.18 9.82 -22.80
C PRO A 269 5.88 10.74 -21.62
N THR A 270 5.31 11.91 -21.90
CA THR A 270 5.12 13.00 -20.93
C THR A 270 4.42 12.56 -19.63
N GLN A 271 3.45 11.65 -19.72
CA GLN A 271 2.75 11.09 -18.55
C GLN A 271 3.66 10.25 -17.63
N PHE A 272 4.63 9.52 -18.20
CA PHE A 272 5.61 8.75 -17.43
C PHE A 272 6.64 9.68 -16.81
N ALA A 273 7.17 10.64 -17.58
CA ALA A 273 8.10 11.64 -17.07
C ALA A 273 7.48 12.46 -15.92
N TRP A 274 6.21 12.86 -16.05
CA TRP A 274 5.45 13.50 -14.97
C TRP A 274 5.44 12.64 -13.71
N MET A 275 5.12 11.36 -13.85
CA MET A 275 5.01 10.46 -12.72
C MET A 275 6.37 10.19 -12.07
N PHE A 276 7.47 10.08 -12.83
CA PHE A 276 8.83 10.00 -12.27
C PHE A 276 9.19 11.23 -11.41
N ARG A 277 8.68 12.43 -11.73
CA ARG A 277 8.85 13.61 -10.86
C ARG A 277 8.13 13.44 -9.53
N ILE A 278 6.93 12.84 -9.56
CA ILE A 278 6.16 12.53 -8.35
C ILE A 278 6.84 11.43 -7.51
N GLU A 279 7.45 10.43 -8.17
CA GLU A 279 8.27 9.41 -7.51
C GLU A 279 9.42 10.04 -6.72
N ILE A 280 10.20 10.93 -7.36
CA ILE A 280 11.31 11.66 -6.72
C ILE A 280 10.82 12.47 -5.50
N LEU A 281 9.74 13.23 -5.66
CA LEU A 281 9.15 13.99 -4.56
C LEU A 281 8.72 13.07 -3.41
N THR A 282 8.12 11.92 -3.73
CA THR A 282 7.60 11.00 -2.72
C THR A 282 8.73 10.29 -1.98
N VAL A 283 9.82 9.93 -2.65
CA VAL A 283 11.04 9.43 -1.98
C VAL A 283 11.60 10.47 -1.04
N ALA A 284 11.70 11.73 -1.46
CA ALA A 284 12.15 12.81 -0.59
C ALA A 284 11.27 12.96 0.67
N VAL A 285 9.94 12.87 0.50
CA VAL A 285 8.99 12.83 1.63
C VAL A 285 9.22 11.62 2.54
N GLY A 286 9.43 10.44 1.96
CA GLY A 286 9.71 9.21 2.71
C GLY A 286 11.02 9.26 3.51
N VAL A 287 12.09 9.79 2.92
CA VAL A 287 13.38 10.01 3.60
C VAL A 287 13.22 11.01 4.74
N ALA A 288 12.57 12.16 4.48
CA ALA A 288 12.32 13.18 5.50
C ALA A 288 11.46 12.63 6.65
N LEU A 289 10.40 11.87 6.33
CA LEU A 289 9.54 11.22 7.32
C LEU A 289 10.33 10.21 8.15
N THR A 290 11.15 9.37 7.52
CA THR A 290 12.00 8.40 8.21
C THR A 290 12.98 9.10 9.17
N GLY A 291 13.68 10.14 8.70
CA GLY A 291 14.57 10.95 9.53
C GLY A 291 13.85 11.61 10.71
N TRP A 292 12.64 12.16 10.48
CA TRP A 292 11.81 12.73 11.53
C TRP A 292 11.38 11.68 12.57
N LEU A 293 10.96 10.48 12.12
CA LEU A 293 10.57 9.38 13.02
C LEU A 293 11.76 8.91 13.87
N LEU A 294 12.95 8.79 13.27
CA LEU A 294 14.20 8.47 13.98
C LEU A 294 14.54 9.54 15.02
N ALA A 295 14.50 10.82 14.64
CA ALA A 295 14.75 11.95 15.55
C ALA A 295 13.75 11.98 16.73
N ARG A 296 12.51 11.53 16.49
CA ARG A 296 11.46 11.38 17.51
C ARG A 296 11.53 10.05 18.27
N ARG A 297 12.54 9.21 18.01
CA ARG A 297 12.73 7.87 18.61
C ARG A 297 11.52 6.94 18.40
N ARG A 298 10.78 7.12 17.30
CA ARG A 298 9.67 6.25 16.88
C ARG A 298 10.21 5.10 16.05
N TRP A 299 11.09 4.30 16.65
CA TRP A 299 11.93 3.32 15.95
C TRP A 299 11.14 2.34 15.10
N GLY A 300 10.06 1.74 15.61
CA GLY A 300 9.27 0.78 14.85
C GLY A 300 8.63 1.41 13.59
N GLU A 301 8.14 2.64 13.68
CA GLU A 301 7.57 3.34 12.52
C GLU A 301 8.63 3.85 11.56
N ALA A 302 9.80 4.25 12.08
CA ALA A 302 10.95 4.55 11.25
C ALA A 302 11.41 3.31 10.47
N THR A 303 11.41 2.13 11.08
CA THR A 303 11.67 0.85 10.40
C THR A 303 10.61 0.58 9.33
N TRP A 304 9.33 0.80 9.63
CA TRP A 304 8.23 0.60 8.68
C TRP A 304 8.36 1.46 7.41
N VAL A 305 8.57 2.76 7.57
CA VAL A 305 8.70 3.70 6.44
C VAL A 305 10.07 3.52 5.78
N GLY A 306 11.13 3.46 6.58
CA GLY A 306 12.52 3.41 6.11
C GLY A 306 12.82 2.17 5.28
N LEU A 307 12.35 0.97 5.66
CA LEU A 307 12.56 -0.23 4.86
C LEU A 307 11.88 -0.14 3.48
N GLN A 308 10.70 0.47 3.39
CA GLN A 308 10.04 0.71 2.10
C GLN A 308 10.78 1.72 1.24
N VAL A 309 11.26 2.81 1.86
CA VAL A 309 12.05 3.85 1.18
C VAL A 309 13.38 3.28 0.69
N VAL A 310 14.06 2.46 1.48
CA VAL A 310 15.30 1.78 1.07
C VAL A 310 15.01 0.80 -0.06
N ALA A 311 14.05 -0.12 0.10
CA ALA A 311 13.76 -1.14 -0.89
C ALA A 311 13.38 -0.56 -2.28
N LEU A 312 12.61 0.53 -2.31
CA LEU A 312 12.25 1.20 -3.56
C LEU A 312 13.34 2.19 -4.02
N GLY A 313 14.09 2.76 -3.09
CA GLY A 313 15.17 3.71 -3.34
C GLY A 313 16.48 3.08 -3.83
N THR A 314 16.59 1.76 -3.81
CA THR A 314 17.75 0.97 -4.29
C THR A 314 17.38 -0.02 -5.40
N SER A 315 16.41 0.36 -6.24
CA SER A 315 15.93 -0.41 -7.40
C SER A 315 16.42 0.25 -8.70
N PHE A 316 16.09 -0.24 -9.91
CA PHE A 316 16.47 0.48 -11.14
C PHE A 316 15.87 1.89 -11.20
N TRP A 317 14.56 1.98 -10.96
CA TRP A 317 13.81 3.22 -10.76
C TRP A 317 13.08 3.15 -9.42
N TYR A 318 12.64 4.30 -8.92
CA TYR A 318 11.81 4.37 -7.73
C TYR A 318 10.48 3.62 -7.84
N PHE A 319 9.88 3.55 -9.03
CA PHE A 319 8.63 2.86 -9.38
C PHE A 319 7.71 2.41 -8.21
N SER A 320 6.56 3.07 -8.10
CA SER A 320 5.45 2.80 -7.16
C SER A 320 5.61 3.36 -5.75
N VAL A 321 6.51 4.34 -5.53
CA VAL A 321 6.65 5.02 -4.22
C VAL A 321 5.38 5.80 -3.84
N PRO A 322 4.69 6.53 -4.73
CA PRO A 322 3.42 7.21 -4.42
C PRO A 322 2.32 6.25 -3.92
N ARG A 323 2.31 5.00 -4.37
CA ARG A 323 1.40 3.97 -3.82
C ARG A 323 1.87 3.48 -2.46
N ALA A 324 3.18 3.25 -2.29
CA ALA A 324 3.74 2.89 -0.98
C ALA A 324 3.47 3.96 0.09
N ALA A 325 3.44 5.23 -0.30
CA ALA A 325 3.15 6.34 0.61
C ALA A 325 1.74 6.30 1.23
N LEU A 326 0.75 5.70 0.56
CA LEU A 326 -0.57 5.44 1.17
C LEU A 326 -0.44 4.58 2.42
N LEU A 327 0.53 3.67 2.43
CA LEU A 327 0.75 2.71 3.51
C LEU A 327 1.47 3.32 4.71
N TRP A 328 2.02 4.54 4.59
CA TRP A 328 2.73 5.22 5.66
C TRP A 328 1.76 5.89 6.64
N TRP A 329 1.00 5.11 7.44
CA TRP A 329 0.14 5.68 8.49
C TRP A 329 0.83 6.71 9.42
N PRO A 330 2.14 6.63 9.73
CA PRO A 330 2.79 7.67 10.52
C PRO A 330 2.79 9.04 9.82
N LEU A 331 2.81 9.08 8.48
CA LEU A 331 2.65 10.30 7.68
C LEU A 331 1.27 10.93 7.93
N TRP A 332 0.22 10.13 7.78
CA TRP A 332 -1.17 10.61 7.88
C TRP A 332 -1.51 11.07 9.31
N ILE A 333 -1.03 10.34 10.33
CA ILE A 333 -1.15 10.73 11.73
C ILE A 333 -0.35 12.01 12.02
N GLY A 334 0.89 12.09 11.50
CA GLY A 334 1.75 13.26 11.66
C GLY A 334 1.16 14.53 11.05
N LEU A 335 0.67 14.44 9.81
CA LEU A 335 -0.02 15.53 9.13
C LEU A 335 -1.31 15.93 9.85
N ALA A 336 -2.07 14.96 10.36
CA ALA A 336 -3.27 15.25 11.15
C ALA A 336 -2.94 16.02 12.44
N ALA A 337 -1.93 15.58 13.18
CA ALA A 337 -1.45 16.26 14.38
C ALA A 337 -0.91 17.66 14.09
N TRP A 338 -0.13 17.82 13.02
CA TRP A 338 0.37 19.12 12.56
C TRP A 338 -0.77 20.06 12.17
N SER A 339 -1.76 19.57 11.43
CA SER A 339 -2.91 20.36 10.99
C SER A 339 -3.75 20.91 12.15
N ARG A 340 -3.72 20.28 13.33
CA ARG A 340 -4.40 20.82 14.51
C ARG A 340 -3.65 21.97 15.15
N ARG A 341 -2.33 21.98 15.05
CA ARG A 341 -1.47 23.02 15.65
C ARG A 341 -1.37 24.26 14.78
N ARG A 342 -1.66 24.15 13.49
CA ARG A 342 -1.55 25.24 12.52
C ARG A 342 -2.90 25.52 11.87
N PRO A 343 -3.59 26.61 12.23
CA PRO A 343 -4.82 27.00 11.53
C PRO A 343 -4.50 27.20 10.04
N GLY A 344 -5.35 26.64 9.17
CA GLY A 344 -5.15 26.69 7.71
C GLY A 344 -4.35 25.55 7.09
N ALA A 345 -3.58 24.77 7.85
CA ALA A 345 -2.80 23.64 7.30
C ALA A 345 -3.68 22.55 6.65
N LEU A 346 -4.82 22.24 7.28
CA LEU A 346 -5.81 21.34 6.68
C LEU A 346 -6.37 21.93 5.37
N THR A 347 -6.77 23.20 5.39
CA THR A 347 -7.28 23.90 4.20
C THR A 347 -6.26 23.91 3.08
N ALA A 348 -4.99 24.22 3.38
CA ALA A 348 -3.90 24.21 2.42
C ALA A 348 -3.71 22.83 1.78
N TYR A 349 -3.77 21.75 2.57
CA TYR A 349 -3.74 20.39 2.04
C TYR A 349 -4.94 20.11 1.13
N LEU A 350 -6.16 20.46 1.57
CA LEU A 350 -7.37 20.24 0.79
C LEU A 350 -7.37 21.00 -0.54
N VAL A 351 -6.81 22.21 -0.57
CA VAL A 351 -6.76 23.04 -1.78
C VAL A 351 -5.60 22.65 -2.70
N THR A 352 -4.48 22.18 -2.16
CA THR A 352 -3.28 21.87 -2.98
C THR A 352 -3.13 20.40 -3.32
N VAL A 353 -3.44 19.47 -2.41
CA VAL A 353 -3.20 18.03 -2.59
C VAL A 353 -4.44 17.31 -3.09
N ALA A 354 -5.64 17.64 -2.59
CA ALA A 354 -6.87 16.94 -3.00
C ALA A 354 -7.18 17.04 -4.52
N PRO A 355 -6.84 18.14 -5.25
CA PRO A 355 -6.97 18.15 -6.70
C PRO A 355 -6.11 17.10 -7.41
N PHE A 356 -4.93 16.77 -6.85
CA PHE A 356 -4.11 15.68 -7.41
C PHE A 356 -4.79 14.32 -7.25
N MET A 357 -5.60 14.10 -6.20
CA MET A 357 -6.39 12.87 -6.09
C MET A 357 -7.34 12.69 -7.28
N VAL A 358 -7.96 13.79 -7.74
CA VAL A 358 -8.80 13.79 -8.94
C VAL A 358 -7.97 13.44 -10.18
N VAL A 359 -6.83 14.12 -10.37
CA VAL A 359 -5.93 13.89 -11.52
C VAL A 359 -5.47 12.43 -11.58
N PHE A 360 -5.05 11.86 -10.46
CA PHE A 360 -4.58 10.47 -10.38
C PHE A 360 -5.69 9.46 -10.57
N THR A 361 -6.90 9.74 -10.07
CA THR A 361 -8.08 8.90 -10.32
C THR A 361 -8.44 8.88 -11.81
N LEU A 362 -8.38 10.03 -12.47
CA LEU A 362 -8.59 10.13 -13.92
C LEU A 362 -7.47 9.44 -14.70
N ALA A 363 -6.21 9.62 -14.31
CA ALA A 363 -5.08 8.93 -14.91
C ALA A 363 -5.27 7.41 -14.85
N PHE A 364 -5.52 6.86 -13.66
CA PHE A 364 -5.79 5.43 -13.46
C PHE A 364 -6.96 4.94 -14.32
N SER A 365 -8.12 5.58 -14.22
CA SER A 365 -9.34 5.16 -14.94
C SER A 365 -9.27 5.33 -16.46
N THR A 366 -8.23 5.96 -16.98
CA THR A 366 -7.98 6.12 -18.42
C THR A 366 -6.77 5.30 -18.90
N GLY A 367 -6.27 4.37 -18.09
CA GLY A 367 -5.14 3.51 -18.44
C GLY A 367 -3.79 4.20 -18.43
N ARG A 368 -3.71 5.41 -17.86
CA ARG A 368 -2.43 6.12 -17.66
C ARG A 368 -1.79 5.66 -16.36
N TRP A 369 -0.47 5.74 -16.31
CA TRP A 369 0.27 5.34 -15.12
C TRP A 369 0.00 6.33 -13.97
N ALA A 370 -0.40 5.82 -12.82
CA ALA A 370 -0.81 6.60 -11.64
C ALA A 370 -0.15 6.12 -10.34
N GLY A 371 0.87 5.26 -10.41
CA GLY A 371 1.48 4.63 -9.24
C GLY A 371 1.92 3.21 -9.50
#